data_AF-A0A962AE40-F1
#
_entry.id   AF-A0A962AE40-F1
#
_cell.length_a   1.000
_cell.length_b   1.000
_cell.length_c   1.000
_cell.angle_alpha   90.00
_cell.angle_beta   90.00
_cell.angle_gamma   90.00
#
_symmetry.space_group_name_H-M   'P 1'
#
loop_
_entity.id
_entity.type
_entity.pdbx_description
1 polymer ?
#
loop_
_entity_poly.entity_id
_entity_poly.type
_entity_poly.pdbx_seq_one_letter_code
_entity_poly.pdbx_strand_id
1 'polypeptide(L)'
;GEPAYTPINKLQPFEQAYHRHAGPFAPLYRLFGLVPSVTLEKLEEWERLIFDACTLCGRCTLACPMGIDIAELIKKARHGMFKAGLIPDRLQLMDRTARAWGSPATPADDFADIVREVGEERGVDIKIDRERADYLVTVAPAELTEHTKALADAAKIFNKAGLDWTYHSEGFEASNIGYLNGDTDLQEKMTRKIIDCAVKIGAHTLVLPECGHAYGAARWEAARWYNDKLPVRVIHMTEFLQEVVASGKIKVKPIGQTASFHDPCQLVRRGGVMNAPRDVMSALGLEMRELENNRALTWCCGGGGGVVSNTRADPIRYKAFELKKREVEAAGADRFVTACGQCRITLDLGAKHTKWDRKIENLLELVADNLVD
;
A
#
# COMPACT_ATOMS: atom_id res chain seq x y z
N GLY A 1 9.62 2.15 25.57
CA GLY A 1 8.43 1.83 24.76
C GLY A 1 7.27 1.49 25.67
N GLU A 2 6.03 1.65 25.22
CA GLU A 2 4.83 1.33 26.01
C GLU A 2 4.50 -0.18 25.88
N PRO A 3 4.40 -0.96 26.98
CA PRO A 3 4.19 -2.41 26.93
C PRO A 3 2.92 -2.84 26.17
N ALA A 4 1.88 -2.01 26.20
CA ALA A 4 0.60 -2.29 25.54
C ALA A 4 0.73 -2.49 24.02
N TYR A 5 1.71 -1.86 23.37
CA TYR A 5 1.91 -1.95 21.91
C TYR A 5 2.82 -3.09 21.46
N THR A 6 3.30 -3.92 22.40
CA THR A 6 4.13 -5.07 22.07
C THR A 6 3.38 -6.01 21.10
N PRO A 7 4.06 -6.59 20.10
CA PRO A 7 3.40 -7.37 19.07
C PRO A 7 2.58 -8.56 19.60
N ILE A 8 3.06 -9.23 20.65
CA ILE A 8 2.36 -10.37 21.27
C ILE A 8 1.05 -9.94 21.95
N ASN A 9 1.04 -8.78 22.61
CA ASN A 9 -0.15 -8.30 23.30
C ASN A 9 -1.32 -8.09 22.33
N LYS A 10 -1.05 -7.71 21.08
CA LYS A 10 -2.09 -7.51 20.05
C LYS A 10 -2.87 -8.78 19.70
N LEU A 11 -2.39 -9.96 20.06
CA LEU A 11 -3.00 -11.25 19.73
C LEU A 11 -3.66 -11.96 20.91
N GLN A 12 -3.59 -11.39 22.12
CA GLN A 12 -4.02 -12.06 23.35
C GLN A 12 -5.49 -12.54 23.35
N PRO A 13 -6.49 -11.77 22.84
CA PRO A 13 -7.87 -12.28 22.77
C PRO A 13 -8.01 -13.48 21.83
N PHE A 14 -7.23 -13.54 20.76
CA PHE A 14 -7.29 -14.63 19.79
C PHE A 14 -6.61 -15.90 20.32
N GLU A 15 -5.51 -15.74 21.05
CA GLU A 15 -4.89 -16.83 21.81
C GLU A 15 -5.87 -17.40 22.87
N GLN A 16 -6.53 -16.53 23.63
CA GLN A 16 -7.55 -16.91 24.60
C GLN A 16 -8.71 -17.69 23.94
N ALA A 17 -9.22 -17.18 22.81
CA ALA A 17 -10.27 -17.84 22.04
C ALA A 17 -9.81 -19.21 21.53
N TYR A 18 -8.59 -19.31 21.00
CA TYR A 18 -8.01 -20.56 20.53
C TYR A 18 -7.94 -21.59 21.67
N HIS A 19 -7.33 -21.25 22.81
CA HIS A 19 -7.22 -22.19 23.94
C HIS A 19 -8.61 -22.65 24.39
N ARG A 20 -9.56 -21.72 24.59
CA ARG A 20 -10.90 -22.07 25.08
C ARG A 20 -11.73 -22.89 24.10
N HIS A 21 -11.58 -22.67 22.79
CA HIS A 21 -12.53 -23.21 21.80
C HIS A 21 -11.94 -24.29 20.87
N ALA A 22 -10.69 -24.14 20.45
CA ALA A 22 -10.10 -24.93 19.36
C ALA A 22 -8.86 -25.76 19.76
N GLY A 23 -8.19 -25.44 20.87
CA GLY A 23 -6.99 -26.14 21.31
C GLY A 23 -7.26 -27.58 21.80
N PRO A 24 -6.21 -28.43 21.91
CA PRO A 24 -6.34 -29.83 22.34
C PRO A 24 -6.92 -29.97 23.75
N PHE A 25 -6.69 -28.99 24.63
CA PHE A 25 -7.21 -28.95 25.99
C PHE A 25 -8.50 -28.12 26.13
N ALA A 26 -9.11 -27.70 25.03
CA ALA A 26 -10.30 -26.86 25.05
C ALA A 26 -11.48 -27.47 25.85
N PRO A 27 -11.77 -28.80 25.78
CA PRO A 27 -12.78 -29.40 26.64
C PRO A 27 -12.47 -29.24 28.13
N LEU A 28 -11.21 -29.40 28.53
CA LEU A 28 -10.75 -29.25 29.91
C LEU A 28 -10.88 -27.79 30.37
N TYR A 29 -10.42 -26.85 29.55
CA TYR A 29 -10.50 -25.42 29.87
C TYR A 29 -11.94 -24.92 30.00
N ARG A 30 -12.88 -25.47 29.20
CA ARG A 30 -14.30 -25.15 29.33
C ARG A 30 -14.91 -25.79 30.57
N LEU A 31 -14.63 -27.06 30.84
CA LEU A 31 -15.18 -27.80 31.98
C LEU A 31 -14.79 -27.17 33.33
N PHE A 32 -13.52 -26.78 33.47
CA PHE A 32 -12.98 -26.21 34.71
C PHE A 32 -12.95 -24.68 34.74
N GLY A 33 -13.43 -24.00 33.68
CA GLY A 33 -13.42 -22.54 33.60
C GLY A 33 -12.03 -21.90 33.63
N LEU A 34 -10.98 -22.63 33.27
CA LEU A 34 -9.57 -22.19 33.41
C LEU A 34 -9.17 -21.06 32.46
N VAL A 35 -9.89 -20.93 31.34
CA VAL A 35 -9.67 -19.87 30.36
C VAL A 35 -10.99 -19.13 30.17
N PRO A 36 -11.10 -17.83 30.51
CA PRO A 36 -12.36 -17.09 30.37
C PRO A 36 -12.78 -17.00 28.90
N SER A 37 -14.07 -16.76 28.64
CA SER A 37 -14.53 -16.40 27.30
C SER A 37 -14.06 -15.00 26.93
N VAL A 38 -13.83 -14.76 25.64
CA VAL A 38 -13.60 -13.42 25.13
C VAL A 38 -14.93 -12.68 25.11
N THR A 39 -15.00 -11.52 25.78
CA THR A 39 -16.21 -10.68 25.84
C THR A 39 -16.20 -9.65 24.71
N LEU A 40 -17.39 -9.11 24.38
CA LEU A 40 -17.53 -8.02 23.42
C LEU A 40 -16.73 -6.79 23.85
N GLU A 41 -16.88 -6.37 25.11
CA GLU A 41 -16.12 -5.27 25.72
C GLU A 41 -14.61 -5.45 25.54
N LYS A 42 -14.08 -6.66 25.78
CA LYS A 42 -12.66 -6.94 25.56
C LYS A 42 -12.23 -6.78 24.10
N LEU A 43 -13.08 -7.16 23.15
CA LEU A 43 -12.78 -7.00 21.72
C LEU A 43 -12.85 -5.52 21.30
N GLU A 44 -13.80 -4.75 21.83
CA GLU A 44 -13.93 -3.30 21.61
C GLU A 44 -12.70 -2.54 22.15
N GLU A 45 -12.20 -2.93 23.32
CA GLU A 45 -10.94 -2.40 23.85
C GLU A 45 -9.74 -2.77 22.96
N TRP A 46 -9.70 -4.00 22.46
CA TRP A 46 -8.58 -4.51 21.64
C TRP A 46 -8.57 -3.96 20.22
N GLU A 47 -9.73 -3.58 19.69
CA GLU A 47 -9.92 -3.03 18.35
C GLU A 47 -8.92 -1.89 18.08
N ARG A 48 -8.71 -1.00 19.05
CA ARG A 48 -7.72 0.08 18.98
C ARG A 48 -6.28 -0.42 18.83
N LEU A 49 -5.90 -1.48 19.55
CA LEU A 49 -4.53 -2.01 19.49
C LEU A 49 -4.20 -2.59 18.10
N ILE A 50 -5.18 -3.21 17.45
CA ILE A 50 -4.99 -3.85 16.14
C ILE A 50 -5.25 -2.90 14.97
N PHE A 51 -6.07 -1.86 15.11
CA PHE A 51 -6.39 -0.91 14.04
C PHE A 51 -5.65 0.43 14.13
N ASP A 52 -5.21 0.85 15.32
CA ASP A 52 -4.56 2.17 15.52
C ASP A 52 -3.06 2.02 15.63
N ALA A 53 -2.62 0.98 16.36
CA ALA A 53 -1.22 0.77 16.70
C ALA A 53 -0.52 -0.27 15.81
N CYS A 54 -1.21 -0.89 14.86
CA CYS A 54 -0.63 -1.82 13.90
C CYS A 54 -0.81 -1.35 12.46
N THR A 55 0.29 -1.11 11.77
CA THR A 55 0.30 -0.70 10.36
C THR A 55 0.42 -1.87 9.38
N LEU A 56 0.35 -3.11 9.88
CA LEU A 56 0.64 -4.35 9.13
C LEU A 56 2.02 -4.33 8.43
N CYS A 57 2.97 -3.54 8.93
CA CYS A 57 4.26 -3.35 8.24
C CYS A 57 5.17 -4.59 8.27
N GLY A 58 4.92 -5.58 9.13
CA GLY A 58 5.72 -6.81 9.19
C GLY A 58 7.09 -6.69 9.85
N ARG A 59 7.45 -5.56 10.49
CA ARG A 59 8.75 -5.46 11.18
C ARG A 59 8.86 -6.48 12.32
N CYS A 60 7.78 -6.67 13.07
CA CYS A 60 7.70 -7.67 14.14
C CYS A 60 7.84 -9.10 13.62
N THR A 61 7.29 -9.41 12.44
CA THR A 61 7.47 -10.69 11.77
C THR A 61 8.94 -10.95 11.47
N LEU A 62 9.63 -9.98 10.87
CA LEU A 62 11.05 -10.12 10.50
C LEU A 62 11.97 -10.23 11.73
N ALA A 63 11.61 -9.57 12.83
CA ALA A 63 12.38 -9.59 14.07
C ALA A 63 12.10 -10.82 14.97
N CYS A 64 11.09 -11.64 14.65
CA CYS A 64 10.69 -12.74 15.52
C CYS A 64 11.71 -13.89 15.45
N PRO A 65 12.38 -14.26 16.55
CA PRO A 65 13.35 -15.37 16.53
C PRO A 65 12.69 -16.73 16.29
N MET A 66 11.38 -16.84 16.52
CA MET A 66 10.60 -18.06 16.33
C MET A 66 10.01 -18.17 14.91
N GLY A 67 10.27 -17.21 14.02
CA GLY A 67 9.72 -17.21 12.66
C GLY A 67 8.20 -17.02 12.57
N ILE A 68 7.58 -16.45 13.61
CA ILE A 68 6.12 -16.23 13.65
C ILE A 68 5.75 -15.03 12.78
N ASP A 69 4.87 -15.24 11.79
CA ASP A 69 4.30 -14.13 11.02
C ASP A 69 3.18 -13.40 11.80
N ILE A 70 3.62 -12.56 12.74
CA ILE A 70 2.73 -11.77 13.59
C ILE A 70 1.84 -10.84 12.77
N ALA A 71 2.34 -10.27 11.67
CA ALA A 71 1.52 -9.42 10.81
C ALA A 71 0.37 -10.20 10.15
N GLU A 72 0.61 -11.43 9.69
CA GLU A 72 -0.43 -12.30 9.16
C GLU A 72 -1.46 -12.70 10.24
N LEU A 73 -1.00 -12.98 11.46
CA LEU A 73 -1.91 -13.25 12.60
C LEU A 73 -2.79 -12.03 12.90
N ILE A 74 -2.24 -10.82 12.86
CA ILE A 74 -3.02 -9.59 13.04
C ILE A 74 -4.00 -9.39 11.86
N LYS A 75 -3.61 -9.71 10.63
CA LYS A 75 -4.52 -9.66 9.47
C LYS A 75 -5.71 -10.60 9.66
N LYS A 76 -5.47 -11.84 10.11
CA LYS A 76 -6.53 -12.81 10.46
C LYS A 76 -7.40 -12.34 11.63
N ALA A 77 -6.79 -11.71 12.64
CA ALA A 77 -7.52 -11.10 13.74
C ALA A 77 -8.48 -10.01 13.25
N ARG A 78 -8.01 -9.12 12.37
CA ARG A 78 -8.85 -8.08 11.75
C ARG A 78 -9.99 -8.67 10.93
N HIS A 79 -9.78 -9.79 10.24
CA HIS A 79 -10.88 -10.50 9.55
C HIS A 79 -11.97 -10.96 10.53
N GLY A 80 -11.59 -11.57 11.65
CA GLY A 80 -12.55 -11.94 12.70
C GLY A 80 -13.31 -10.73 13.26
N MET A 81 -12.60 -9.62 13.46
CA MET A 81 -13.17 -8.37 13.96
C MET A 81 -14.13 -7.73 12.94
N PHE A 82 -13.79 -7.77 11.64
CA PHE A 82 -14.69 -7.36 10.55
C PHE A 82 -16.00 -8.14 10.58
N LYS A 83 -15.94 -9.49 10.65
CA LYS A 83 -17.13 -10.34 10.71
C LYS A 83 -17.95 -10.10 11.99
N ALA A 84 -17.32 -9.65 13.08
CA ALA A 84 -17.98 -9.25 14.31
C ALA A 84 -18.54 -7.80 14.29
N GLY A 85 -18.29 -7.03 13.23
CA GLY A 85 -18.68 -5.62 13.16
C GLY A 85 -17.81 -4.66 13.98
N LEU A 86 -16.65 -5.12 14.47
CA LEU A 86 -15.74 -4.39 15.35
C LEU A 86 -14.56 -3.80 14.56
N ILE A 87 -14.85 -2.79 13.74
CA ILE A 87 -13.85 -2.09 12.94
C ILE A 87 -14.01 -0.58 13.07
N PRO A 88 -12.98 0.23 12.75
CA PRO A 88 -13.11 1.68 12.81
C PRO A 88 -14.16 2.19 11.81
N ASP A 89 -14.99 3.15 12.24
CA ASP A 89 -16.07 3.74 11.45
C ASP A 89 -15.62 4.22 10.06
N ARG A 90 -14.43 4.84 9.97
CA ARG A 90 -13.89 5.31 8.69
C ARG A 90 -13.58 4.14 7.74
N LEU A 91 -13.04 3.03 8.25
CA LEU A 91 -12.79 1.84 7.42
C LEU A 91 -14.10 1.16 7.02
N GLN A 92 -15.12 1.18 7.88
CA GLN A 92 -16.46 0.69 7.54
C GLN A 92 -17.14 1.56 6.48
N LEU A 93 -16.93 2.88 6.53
CA LEU A 93 -17.41 3.80 5.50
C LEU A 93 -16.71 3.50 4.16
N MET A 94 -15.39 3.42 4.14
CA MET A 94 -14.62 3.11 2.92
C MET A 94 -15.01 1.75 2.32
N ASP A 95 -15.30 0.75 3.15
CA ASP A 95 -15.82 -0.56 2.71
C ASP A 95 -17.14 -0.44 1.96
N ARG A 96 -18.12 0.21 2.60
CA ARG A 96 -19.46 0.43 2.01
C ARG A 96 -19.37 1.25 0.73
N THR A 97 -18.53 2.28 0.72
CA THR A 97 -18.28 3.10 -0.48
C THR A 97 -17.67 2.25 -1.59
N ALA A 98 -16.63 1.46 -1.32
CA ALA A 98 -16.03 0.56 -2.32
C ALA A 98 -17.02 -0.48 -2.85
N ARG A 99 -17.95 -0.97 -2.03
CA ARG A 99 -19.01 -1.88 -2.46
C ARG A 99 -20.02 -1.21 -3.41
N ALA A 100 -20.40 0.03 -3.11
CA ALA A 100 -21.37 0.80 -3.87
C ALA A 100 -20.78 1.38 -5.17
N TRP A 101 -19.56 1.92 -5.08
CA TRP A 101 -18.95 2.74 -6.12
C TRP A 101 -17.83 2.02 -6.88
N GLY A 102 -17.37 0.86 -6.39
CA GLY A 102 -16.21 0.18 -6.96
C GLY A 102 -14.85 0.75 -6.52
N SER A 103 -14.84 1.89 -5.83
CA SER A 103 -13.67 2.51 -5.21
C SER A 103 -14.03 3.14 -3.87
N PRO A 104 -13.09 3.22 -2.89
CA PRO A 104 -13.38 3.77 -1.57
C PRO A 104 -13.56 5.31 -1.56
N ALA A 105 -13.30 6.01 -2.67
CA ALA A 105 -13.41 7.46 -2.74
C ALA A 105 -14.11 8.00 -3.99
N THR A 106 -14.04 7.29 -5.12
CA THR A 106 -14.52 7.79 -6.41
C THR A 106 -15.58 6.86 -7.00
N PRO A 107 -16.76 7.35 -7.41
CA PRO A 107 -17.69 6.56 -8.21
C PRO A 107 -17.03 6.03 -9.48
N ALA A 108 -17.16 4.73 -9.76
CA ALA A 108 -16.59 4.14 -10.97
C ALA A 108 -17.10 4.78 -12.26
N ASP A 109 -18.34 5.27 -12.25
CA ASP A 109 -18.94 5.94 -13.41
C ASP A 109 -18.25 7.29 -13.73
N ASP A 110 -17.65 7.94 -12.72
CA ASP A 110 -16.93 9.21 -12.88
C ASP A 110 -15.48 9.00 -13.35
N PHE A 111 -14.95 7.76 -13.28
CA PHE A 111 -13.54 7.47 -13.51
C PHE A 111 -13.07 7.96 -14.88
N ALA A 112 -13.83 7.67 -15.94
CA ALA A 112 -13.41 7.99 -17.29
C ALA A 112 -13.37 9.50 -17.54
N ASP A 113 -14.31 10.23 -16.97
CA ASP A 113 -14.39 11.68 -17.12
C ASP A 113 -13.27 12.38 -16.35
N ILE A 114 -12.98 11.94 -15.11
CA ILE A 114 -11.84 12.43 -14.32
C ILE A 114 -10.53 12.19 -15.07
N VAL A 115 -10.32 10.99 -15.63
CA VAL A 115 -9.09 10.66 -16.35
C VAL A 115 -8.93 11.52 -17.61
N ARG A 116 -10.01 11.77 -18.35
CA ARG A 116 -9.97 12.65 -19.53
C ARG A 116 -9.68 14.09 -19.15
N GLU A 117 -10.35 14.62 -18.13
CA GLU A 117 -10.12 15.97 -17.61
C GLU A 117 -8.66 16.15 -17.20
N VAL A 118 -8.09 15.21 -16.44
CA VAL A 118 -6.68 15.24 -16.05
C VAL A 118 -5.76 15.20 -17.28
N GLY A 119 -6.08 14.41 -18.30
CA GLY A 119 -5.34 14.37 -19.56
C GLY A 119 -5.35 15.71 -20.30
N GLU A 120 -6.52 16.34 -20.41
CA GLU A 120 -6.70 17.64 -21.04
C GLU A 120 -5.95 18.76 -20.28
N GLU A 121 -6.13 18.85 -18.97
CA GLU A 121 -5.49 19.84 -18.12
C GLU A 121 -3.95 19.76 -18.18
N ARG A 122 -3.41 18.54 -18.28
CA ARG A 122 -1.97 18.28 -18.29
C ARG A 122 -1.38 18.20 -19.69
N GLY A 123 -2.20 18.24 -20.73
CA GLY A 123 -1.77 18.06 -22.12
C GLY A 123 -1.16 16.68 -22.39
N VAL A 124 -1.67 15.64 -21.75
CA VAL A 124 -1.21 14.25 -21.90
C VAL A 124 -2.32 13.41 -22.53
N ASP A 125 -1.98 12.70 -23.61
CA ASP A 125 -2.88 11.76 -24.28
C ASP A 125 -3.03 10.47 -23.44
N ILE A 126 -4.09 10.38 -22.65
CA ILE A 126 -4.33 9.24 -21.77
C ILE A 126 -5.18 8.19 -22.49
N LYS A 127 -4.65 6.96 -22.57
CA LYS A 127 -5.36 5.81 -23.16
C LYS A 127 -6.33 5.24 -22.14
N ILE A 128 -7.62 5.22 -22.51
CA ILE A 128 -8.69 4.73 -21.65
C ILE A 128 -9.63 3.79 -22.42
N ASP A 129 -10.09 2.74 -21.74
CA ASP A 129 -11.10 1.78 -22.22
C ASP A 129 -10.79 1.17 -23.60
N ARG A 130 -9.51 0.90 -23.87
CA ARG A 130 -9.14 0.17 -25.10
C ARG A 130 -9.66 -1.26 -25.03
N GLU A 131 -10.25 -1.74 -26.13
CA GLU A 131 -10.70 -3.13 -26.26
C GLU A 131 -9.56 -4.15 -26.10
N ARG A 132 -8.34 -3.75 -26.49
CA ARG A 132 -7.11 -4.52 -26.32
C ARG A 132 -5.94 -3.61 -25.93
N ALA A 133 -5.08 -4.11 -25.06
CA ALA A 133 -3.81 -3.49 -24.70
C ALA A 133 -2.86 -4.56 -24.12
N ASP A 134 -1.55 -4.35 -24.23
CA ASP A 134 -0.52 -5.22 -23.62
C ASP A 134 -0.41 -4.99 -22.10
N TYR A 135 -0.71 -3.75 -21.66
CA TYR A 135 -0.63 -3.31 -20.26
C TYR A 135 -1.95 -2.72 -19.77
N LEU A 136 -2.48 -3.26 -18.67
CA LEU A 136 -3.50 -2.58 -17.86
C LEU A 136 -2.80 -1.81 -16.74
N VAL A 137 -2.98 -0.49 -16.72
CA VAL A 137 -2.49 0.37 -15.63
C VAL A 137 -3.66 0.67 -14.70
N THR A 138 -3.40 0.64 -13.40
CA THR A 138 -4.40 0.88 -12.36
C THR A 138 -4.03 2.11 -11.54
N VAL A 139 -4.98 2.62 -10.76
CA VAL A 139 -4.84 3.86 -10.00
C VAL A 139 -5.09 3.64 -8.51
N ALA A 140 -4.53 4.55 -7.72
CA ALA A 140 -4.94 4.74 -6.33
C ALA A 140 -5.97 5.90 -6.24
N PRO A 141 -6.89 5.90 -5.26
CA PRO A 141 -7.92 6.93 -5.09
C PRO A 141 -7.36 8.35 -5.02
N ALA A 142 -6.19 8.51 -4.40
CA ALA A 142 -5.52 9.81 -4.32
C ALA A 142 -5.10 10.33 -5.71
N GLU A 143 -4.79 9.45 -6.66
CA GLU A 143 -4.41 9.82 -8.03
C GLU A 143 -5.59 10.34 -8.85
N LEU A 144 -6.83 10.08 -8.42
CA LEU A 144 -8.05 10.63 -9.00
C LEU A 144 -8.48 11.97 -8.35
N THR A 145 -7.74 12.45 -7.35
CA THR A 145 -8.13 13.63 -6.55
C THR A 145 -6.93 14.53 -6.23
N GLU A 146 -6.16 14.23 -5.20
CA GLU A 146 -5.10 15.09 -4.67
C GLU A 146 -3.75 14.93 -5.40
N HIS A 147 -3.58 13.83 -6.14
CA HIS A 147 -2.33 13.42 -6.78
C HIS A 147 -2.52 13.14 -8.27
N THR A 148 -3.37 13.91 -8.95
CA THR A 148 -3.64 13.78 -10.40
C THR A 148 -2.40 13.91 -11.28
N LYS A 149 -1.34 14.57 -10.78
CA LYS A 149 -0.03 14.59 -11.45
C LYS A 149 0.52 13.19 -11.67
N ALA A 150 0.48 12.32 -10.66
CA ALA A 150 1.00 10.96 -10.75
C ALA A 150 0.26 10.13 -11.81
N LEU A 151 -1.07 10.32 -11.94
CA LEU A 151 -1.89 9.70 -12.98
C LEU A 151 -1.42 10.12 -14.39
N ALA A 152 -1.28 11.42 -14.62
CA ALA A 152 -0.81 11.95 -15.90
C ALA A 152 0.65 11.56 -16.19
N ASP A 153 1.50 11.50 -15.18
CA ASP A 153 2.92 11.15 -15.31
C ASP A 153 3.12 9.68 -15.66
N ALA A 154 2.32 8.77 -15.09
CA ALA A 154 2.28 7.38 -15.54
C ALA A 154 1.96 7.32 -17.03
N ALA A 155 0.89 7.99 -17.47
CA ALA A 155 0.49 8.05 -18.87
C ALA A 155 1.60 8.60 -19.78
N LYS A 156 2.23 9.70 -19.37
CA LYS A 156 3.36 10.32 -20.09
C LYS A 156 4.50 9.33 -20.29
N ILE A 157 4.85 8.55 -19.27
CA ILE A 157 5.93 7.57 -19.34
C ILE A 157 5.56 6.40 -20.26
N PHE A 158 4.35 5.85 -20.16
CA PHE A 158 3.90 4.78 -21.05
C PHE A 158 3.88 5.22 -22.52
N ASN A 159 3.38 6.44 -22.80
CA ASN A 159 3.40 7.02 -24.14
C ASN A 159 4.83 7.20 -24.65
N LYS A 160 5.72 7.75 -23.83
CA LYS A 160 7.14 7.93 -24.20
C LYS A 160 7.85 6.62 -24.47
N ALA A 161 7.50 5.56 -23.73
CA ALA A 161 8.02 4.21 -23.93
C ALA A 161 7.46 3.50 -25.18
N GLY A 162 6.46 4.09 -25.85
CA GLY A 162 5.82 3.53 -27.04
C GLY A 162 5.12 2.20 -26.77
N LEU A 163 4.51 2.04 -25.59
CA LEU A 163 3.83 0.81 -25.18
C LEU A 163 2.35 0.84 -25.56
N ASP A 164 1.75 -0.33 -25.77
CA ASP A 164 0.30 -0.45 -25.91
C ASP A 164 -0.34 -0.65 -24.52
N TRP A 165 -1.01 0.38 -24.02
CA TRP A 165 -1.47 0.42 -22.64
C TRP A 165 -2.82 1.10 -22.53
N THR A 166 -3.51 0.87 -21.41
CA THR A 166 -4.75 1.57 -21.09
C THR A 166 -4.98 1.64 -19.59
N TYR A 167 -5.62 2.73 -19.13
CA TYR A 167 -6.51 2.68 -17.98
C TYR A 167 -7.86 2.07 -18.40
N HIS A 168 -8.61 1.43 -17.49
CA HIS A 168 -9.88 0.81 -17.85
C HIS A 168 -10.92 0.93 -16.73
N SER A 169 -12.10 1.45 -17.07
CA SER A 169 -13.21 1.76 -16.16
C SER A 169 -13.73 0.53 -15.39
N GLU A 170 -13.65 -0.66 -16.00
CA GLU A 170 -14.01 -1.91 -15.30
C GLU A 170 -12.98 -2.38 -14.24
N GLY A 171 -11.73 -1.91 -14.32
CA GLY A 171 -10.59 -2.50 -13.60
C GLY A 171 -9.53 -1.50 -13.16
N PHE A 172 -9.92 -0.32 -12.67
CA PHE A 172 -8.98 0.75 -12.32
C PHE A 172 -8.52 0.75 -10.85
N GLU A 173 -9.36 0.33 -9.90
CA GLU A 173 -9.09 0.55 -8.47
C GLU A 173 -8.18 -0.52 -7.85
N ALA A 174 -6.95 -0.15 -7.50
CA ALA A 174 -5.95 -1.08 -6.99
C ALA A 174 -5.86 -1.17 -5.46
N SER A 175 -6.40 -0.19 -4.70
CA SER A 175 -6.10 -0.03 -3.27
C SER A 175 -6.75 -1.09 -2.39
N ASN A 176 -7.74 -1.81 -2.89
CA ASN A 176 -8.30 -2.99 -2.23
C ASN A 176 -8.53 -2.81 -0.70
N ILE A 177 -9.55 -2.02 -0.32
CA ILE A 177 -9.79 -1.70 1.10
C ILE A 177 -10.07 -2.95 1.95
N GLY A 178 -10.61 -4.01 1.34
CA GLY A 178 -10.82 -5.32 1.96
C GLY A 178 -9.53 -5.92 2.55
N TYR A 179 -8.40 -5.74 1.85
CA TYR A 179 -7.08 -6.17 2.31
C TYR A 179 -6.64 -5.49 3.63
N LEU A 180 -7.12 -4.26 3.88
CA LEU A 180 -6.73 -3.46 5.04
C LEU A 180 -7.68 -3.67 6.23
N ASN A 181 -8.98 -3.69 5.97
CA ASN A 181 -10.02 -3.70 7.01
C ASN A 181 -10.43 -5.11 7.46
N GLY A 182 -10.04 -6.17 6.73
CA GLY A 182 -10.35 -7.55 7.04
C GLY A 182 -11.57 -8.13 6.29
N ASP A 183 -12.17 -7.38 5.36
CA ASP A 183 -13.23 -7.90 4.50
C ASP A 183 -12.65 -8.74 3.35
N THR A 184 -12.59 -10.06 3.54
CA THR A 184 -12.09 -11.00 2.52
C THR A 184 -12.97 -11.04 1.28
N ASP A 185 -14.28 -10.81 1.43
CA ASP A 185 -15.23 -10.92 0.33
C ASP A 185 -15.07 -9.71 -0.60
N LEU A 186 -14.91 -8.52 -0.02
CA LEU A 186 -14.55 -7.33 -0.78
C LEU A 186 -13.13 -7.43 -1.34
N GLN A 187 -12.18 -7.99 -0.58
CA GLN A 187 -10.80 -8.17 -1.05
C GLN A 187 -10.75 -9.01 -2.32
N GLU A 188 -11.47 -10.13 -2.35
CA GLU A 188 -11.61 -10.98 -3.53
C GLU A 188 -12.26 -10.21 -4.68
N LYS A 189 -13.40 -9.56 -4.43
CA LYS A 189 -14.16 -8.83 -5.46
C LYS A 189 -13.30 -7.78 -6.16
N MET A 190 -12.54 -6.98 -5.40
CA MET A 190 -11.69 -5.92 -5.95
C MET A 190 -10.48 -6.49 -6.69
N THR A 191 -9.84 -7.54 -6.17
CA THR A 191 -8.73 -8.22 -6.86
C THR A 191 -9.18 -8.84 -8.17
N ARG A 192 -10.36 -9.47 -8.20
CA ARG A 192 -10.94 -10.04 -9.42
C ARG A 192 -11.22 -8.97 -10.46
N LYS A 193 -11.82 -7.84 -10.08
CA LYS A 193 -12.09 -6.74 -11.01
C LYS A 193 -10.87 -6.34 -11.85
N ILE A 194 -9.71 -6.12 -11.21
CA ILE A 194 -8.53 -5.64 -11.94
C ILE A 194 -7.83 -6.77 -12.73
N ILE A 195 -7.76 -7.99 -12.20
CA ILE A 195 -7.08 -9.11 -12.87
C ILE A 195 -7.93 -9.65 -14.02
N ASP A 196 -9.24 -9.84 -13.82
CA ASP A 196 -10.15 -10.35 -14.85
C ASP A 196 -10.32 -9.32 -15.97
N CYS A 197 -10.27 -8.01 -15.65
CA CYS A 197 -10.22 -6.96 -16.66
C CYS A 197 -8.94 -7.06 -17.51
N ALA A 198 -7.76 -7.25 -16.88
CA ALA A 198 -6.51 -7.44 -17.61
C ALA A 198 -6.59 -8.66 -18.56
N VAL A 199 -7.15 -9.79 -18.09
CA VAL A 199 -7.37 -10.98 -18.92
C VAL A 199 -8.34 -10.69 -20.07
N LYS A 200 -9.45 -10.01 -19.80
CA LYS A 200 -10.50 -9.68 -20.78
C LYS A 200 -9.96 -8.86 -21.96
N ILE A 201 -9.12 -7.86 -21.69
CA ILE A 201 -8.53 -6.99 -22.73
C ILE A 201 -7.25 -7.59 -23.35
N GLY A 202 -6.84 -8.78 -22.92
CA GLY A 202 -5.64 -9.45 -23.43
C GLY A 202 -4.32 -8.87 -22.91
N ALA A 203 -4.34 -8.10 -21.81
CA ALA A 203 -3.13 -7.55 -21.21
C ALA A 203 -2.29 -8.66 -20.58
N HIS A 204 -1.01 -8.73 -20.97
CA HIS A 204 -0.07 -9.66 -20.37
C HIS A 204 0.51 -9.13 -19.05
N THR A 205 0.40 -7.82 -18.79
CA THR A 205 0.92 -7.18 -17.57
C THR A 205 -0.08 -6.22 -16.94
N LEU A 206 -0.33 -6.42 -15.65
CA LEU A 206 -1.07 -5.52 -14.77
C LEU A 206 -0.06 -4.68 -13.98
N VAL A 207 -0.10 -3.36 -14.19
CA VAL A 207 0.76 -2.40 -13.49
C VAL A 207 -0.04 -1.72 -12.40
N LEU A 208 0.38 -1.94 -11.15
CA LEU A 208 -0.19 -1.33 -9.97
C LEU A 208 0.39 0.09 -9.79
N PRO A 209 -0.40 1.05 -9.27
CA PRO A 209 0.07 2.40 -8.99
C PRO A 209 1.20 2.38 -7.95
N GLU A 210 1.74 3.54 -7.61
CA GLU A 210 2.66 3.67 -6.47
C GLU A 210 1.92 3.48 -5.14
N CYS A 211 1.44 2.27 -4.88
CA CYS A 211 0.68 1.91 -3.70
C CYS A 211 1.19 0.57 -3.17
N GLY A 212 1.89 0.63 -2.04
CA GLY A 212 2.51 -0.57 -1.48
C GLY A 212 1.49 -1.65 -1.07
N HIS A 213 0.31 -1.29 -0.57
CA HIS A 213 -0.67 -2.29 -0.15
C HIS A 213 -1.44 -2.90 -1.32
N ALA A 214 -1.66 -2.15 -2.41
CA ALA A 214 -2.16 -2.69 -3.67
C ALA A 214 -1.23 -3.81 -4.18
N TYR A 215 0.09 -3.60 -4.08
CA TYR A 215 1.08 -4.61 -4.42
C TYR A 215 0.90 -5.89 -3.59
N GLY A 216 0.79 -5.76 -2.27
CA GLY A 216 0.47 -6.88 -1.37
C GLY A 216 -0.76 -7.67 -1.80
N ALA A 217 -1.87 -6.96 -2.01
CA ALA A 217 -3.17 -7.53 -2.33
C ALA A 217 -3.19 -8.27 -3.67
N ALA A 218 -2.63 -7.67 -4.71
CA ALA A 218 -2.72 -8.19 -6.08
C ALA A 218 -1.55 -9.10 -6.48
N ARG A 219 -0.32 -8.85 -6.02
CA ARG A 219 0.84 -9.68 -6.38
C ARG A 219 0.92 -10.98 -5.58
N TRP A 220 0.66 -10.90 -4.27
CA TRP A 220 0.93 -12.00 -3.34
C TRP A 220 -0.34 -12.72 -2.88
N GLU A 221 -1.37 -11.97 -2.50
CA GLU A 221 -2.60 -12.57 -1.96
C GLU A 221 -3.54 -13.07 -3.05
N ALA A 222 -3.52 -12.46 -4.24
CA ALA A 222 -4.44 -12.78 -5.31
C ALA A 222 -4.40 -14.25 -5.74
N ALA A 223 -3.23 -14.89 -5.68
CA ALA A 223 -3.04 -16.28 -6.14
C ALA A 223 -4.00 -17.27 -5.44
N ARG A 224 -4.44 -16.95 -4.22
CA ARG A 224 -5.45 -17.72 -3.46
C ARG A 224 -6.78 -17.90 -4.20
N TRP A 225 -7.09 -17.01 -5.15
CA TRP A 225 -8.32 -17.02 -5.95
C TRP A 225 -8.13 -17.49 -7.40
N TYR A 226 -6.90 -17.87 -7.78
CA TYR A 226 -6.50 -18.27 -9.13
C TYR A 226 -5.68 -19.57 -9.14
N ASN A 227 -6.00 -20.54 -8.27
CA ASN A 227 -5.32 -21.84 -8.23
C ASN A 227 -3.79 -21.73 -8.15
N ASP A 228 -3.30 -20.89 -7.23
CA ASP A 228 -1.88 -20.65 -6.93
C ASP A 228 -1.05 -19.97 -8.04
N LYS A 229 -1.64 -19.67 -9.21
CA LYS A 229 -0.94 -18.97 -10.30
C LYS A 229 -1.80 -17.86 -10.91
N LEU A 230 -1.27 -16.63 -10.89
CA LEU A 230 -1.94 -15.50 -11.53
C LEU A 230 -1.94 -15.64 -13.05
N PRO A 231 -3.06 -15.28 -13.73
CA PRO A 231 -3.18 -15.39 -15.19
C PRO A 231 -2.43 -14.28 -15.93
N VAL A 232 -2.06 -13.21 -15.23
CA VAL A 232 -1.31 -12.06 -15.78
C VAL A 232 -0.11 -11.73 -14.91
N ARG A 233 0.91 -11.10 -15.51
CA ARG A 233 2.07 -10.60 -14.76
C ARG A 233 1.69 -9.35 -13.97
N VAL A 234 1.66 -9.43 -12.65
CA VAL A 234 1.39 -8.27 -11.79
C VAL A 234 2.70 -7.64 -11.34
N ILE A 235 2.88 -6.33 -11.53
CA ILE A 235 4.08 -5.58 -11.07
C ILE A 235 3.68 -4.24 -10.44
N HIS A 236 4.54 -3.71 -9.57
CA HIS A 236 4.42 -2.36 -9.04
C HIS A 236 4.96 -1.32 -10.05
N MET A 237 4.45 -0.10 -10.03
CA MET A 237 4.94 1.01 -10.86
C MET A 237 6.46 1.16 -10.80
N THR A 238 7.09 1.01 -9.63
CA THR A 238 8.55 1.10 -9.50
C THR A 238 9.31 0.00 -10.25
N GLU A 239 8.78 -1.23 -10.32
CA GLU A 239 9.35 -2.32 -11.12
C GLU A 239 9.21 -1.98 -12.61
N PHE A 240 8.05 -1.45 -13.02
CA PHE A 240 7.83 -0.97 -14.38
C PHE A 240 8.83 0.13 -14.76
N LEU A 241 9.02 1.15 -13.91
CA LEU A 241 10.00 2.23 -14.12
C LEU A 241 11.42 1.67 -14.30
N GLN A 242 11.82 0.72 -13.46
CA GLN A 242 13.11 0.04 -13.58
C GLN A 242 13.25 -0.64 -14.96
N GLU A 243 12.23 -1.38 -15.40
CA GLU A 243 12.24 -2.10 -16.68
C GLU A 243 12.34 -1.14 -17.88
N VAL A 244 11.56 -0.07 -17.92
CA VAL A 244 11.57 0.87 -19.06
C VAL A 244 12.83 1.72 -19.11
N VAL A 245 13.42 2.03 -17.96
CA VAL A 245 14.73 2.72 -17.88
C VAL A 245 15.86 1.77 -18.30
N ALA A 246 15.92 0.57 -17.73
CA ALA A 246 16.99 -0.38 -18.00
C ALA A 246 17.00 -0.87 -19.46
N SER A 247 15.82 -1.01 -20.07
CA SER A 247 15.69 -1.35 -21.50
C SER A 247 15.98 -0.19 -22.45
N GLY A 248 16.12 1.04 -21.94
CA GLY A 248 16.30 2.24 -22.75
C GLY A 248 15.05 2.68 -23.52
N LYS A 249 13.88 2.11 -23.23
CA LYS A 249 12.58 2.56 -23.78
C LYS A 249 12.27 4.00 -23.37
N ILE A 250 12.72 4.40 -22.18
CA ILE A 250 12.79 5.80 -21.79
C ILE A 250 14.23 6.17 -21.43
N LYS A 251 14.55 7.45 -21.58
CA LYS A 251 15.81 8.04 -21.10
C LYS A 251 15.47 9.21 -20.19
N VAL A 252 16.26 9.39 -19.15
CA VAL A 252 16.09 10.47 -18.17
C VAL A 252 17.34 11.35 -18.11
N LYS A 253 17.13 12.65 -17.85
CA LYS A 253 18.18 13.63 -17.61
C LYS A 253 18.71 13.44 -16.18
N PRO A 254 20.03 13.48 -15.95
CA PRO A 254 20.60 13.38 -14.61
C PRO A 254 20.27 14.64 -13.80
N ILE A 255 19.88 14.45 -12.53
CA ILE A 255 19.56 15.52 -11.58
C ILE A 255 20.83 16.07 -10.91
N GLY A 256 21.82 15.21 -10.63
CA GLY A 256 23.10 15.64 -10.04
C GLY A 256 22.99 16.12 -8.59
N GLN A 257 22.10 15.51 -7.81
CA GLN A 257 21.87 15.83 -6.39
C GLN A 257 21.88 14.56 -5.54
N THR A 258 21.96 14.72 -4.22
CA THR A 258 21.83 13.59 -3.28
C THR A 258 20.37 13.33 -2.94
N ALA A 259 20.00 12.07 -2.73
CA ALA A 259 18.66 11.68 -2.33
C ALA A 259 18.68 10.65 -1.20
N SER A 260 17.78 10.81 -0.25
CA SER A 260 17.39 9.76 0.69
C SER A 260 16.05 9.16 0.27
N PHE A 261 15.84 7.89 0.58
CA PHE A 261 14.64 7.16 0.16
C PHE A 261 13.91 6.53 1.34
N HIS A 262 12.60 6.79 1.45
CA HIS A 262 11.72 6.03 2.30
C HIS A 262 11.31 4.76 1.58
N ASP A 263 11.87 3.63 2.01
CA ASP A 263 11.41 2.32 1.57
C ASP A 263 10.00 2.01 2.11
N PRO A 264 8.97 1.87 1.25
CA PRO A 264 7.64 1.51 1.70
C PRO A 264 7.61 0.07 2.20
N CYS A 265 7.18 -0.15 3.44
CA CYS A 265 7.24 -1.48 4.06
C CYS A 265 6.50 -2.59 3.29
N GLN A 266 5.37 -2.27 2.65
CA GLN A 266 4.61 -3.24 1.85
C GLN A 266 5.31 -3.58 0.53
N LEU A 267 6.04 -2.63 -0.05
CA LEU A 267 6.79 -2.82 -1.29
C LEU A 267 8.09 -3.60 -1.05
N VAL A 268 8.85 -3.23 -0.02
CA VAL A 268 10.18 -3.82 0.22
C VAL A 268 10.15 -5.02 1.15
N ARG A 269 9.59 -4.88 2.37
CA ARG A 269 9.67 -5.93 3.40
C ARG A 269 8.71 -7.05 3.10
N ARG A 270 7.50 -6.70 2.69
CA ARG A 270 6.45 -7.68 2.35
C ARG A 270 6.47 -8.04 0.87
N GLY A 271 7.01 -7.18 0.01
CA GLY A 271 6.98 -7.34 -1.43
C GLY A 271 8.32 -7.68 -2.09
N GLY A 272 9.46 -7.53 -1.41
CA GLY A 272 10.77 -7.89 -1.96
C GLY A 272 11.38 -6.91 -2.97
N VAL A 273 10.67 -5.83 -3.34
CA VAL A 273 11.13 -4.84 -4.33
C VAL A 273 12.11 -3.86 -3.69
N MET A 274 13.33 -4.31 -3.41
CA MET A 274 14.35 -3.52 -2.72
C MET A 274 15.24 -2.71 -3.66
N ASN A 275 15.67 -3.28 -4.79
CA ASN A 275 16.65 -2.63 -5.66
C ASN A 275 16.02 -1.73 -6.74
N ALA A 276 14.81 -2.05 -7.22
CA ALA A 276 14.16 -1.28 -8.28
C ALA A 276 14.10 0.24 -8.04
N PRO A 277 13.73 0.76 -6.84
CA PRO A 277 13.75 2.20 -6.61
C PRO A 277 15.15 2.81 -6.75
N ARG A 278 16.18 2.08 -6.33
CA ARG A 278 17.58 2.54 -6.33
C ARG A 278 18.15 2.55 -7.73
N ASP A 279 17.81 1.56 -8.55
CA ASP A 279 18.22 1.53 -9.95
C ASP A 279 17.59 2.70 -10.73
N VAL A 280 16.32 3.01 -10.46
CA VAL A 280 15.63 4.18 -11.03
C VAL A 280 16.26 5.49 -10.55
N MET A 281 16.52 5.65 -9.24
CA MET A 281 17.19 6.84 -8.70
C MET A 281 18.62 7.00 -9.24
N SER A 282 19.35 5.90 -9.43
CA SER A 282 20.70 5.92 -10.03
C SER A 282 20.65 6.36 -11.50
N ALA A 283 19.65 5.91 -12.27
CA ALA A 283 19.46 6.37 -13.64
C ALA A 283 19.11 7.88 -13.72
N LEU A 284 18.42 8.41 -12.71
CA LEU A 284 18.21 9.85 -12.52
C LEU A 284 19.48 10.60 -12.08
N GLY A 285 20.64 9.94 -11.98
CA GLY A 285 21.90 10.54 -11.55
C GLY A 285 21.86 11.05 -10.11
N LEU A 286 21.05 10.43 -9.24
CA LEU A 286 20.99 10.75 -7.82
C LEU A 286 22.04 9.94 -7.05
N GLU A 287 22.77 10.62 -6.17
CA GLU A 287 23.66 9.96 -5.21
C GLU A 287 22.87 9.57 -3.96
N MET A 288 22.80 8.27 -3.68
CA MET A 288 21.99 7.74 -2.58
C MET A 288 22.64 7.94 -1.21
N ARG A 289 21.98 8.71 -0.35
CA ARG A 289 22.24 8.76 1.09
C ARG A 289 21.13 8.00 1.81
N GLU A 290 21.38 6.71 2.01
CA GLU A 290 20.42 5.80 2.63
C GLU A 290 20.06 6.24 4.04
N LEU A 291 18.79 6.05 4.41
CA LEU A 291 18.38 6.15 5.82
C LEU A 291 19.06 5.05 6.63
N GLU A 292 19.33 5.31 7.91
CA GLU A 292 19.90 4.31 8.84
C GLU A 292 19.11 3.00 8.77
N ASN A 293 17.78 3.09 8.81
CA ASN A 293 16.91 1.96 8.57
C ASN A 293 16.31 2.02 7.17
N ASN A 294 16.83 1.17 6.28
CA ASN A 294 16.41 1.05 4.88
C ASN A 294 16.06 -0.41 4.51
N ARG A 295 15.59 -0.62 3.28
CA ARG A 295 15.16 -1.92 2.71
C ARG A 295 14.21 -2.65 3.67
N ALA A 296 14.38 -3.97 3.84
CA ALA A 296 13.56 -4.77 4.74
C ALA A 296 13.57 -4.25 6.20
N LEU A 297 14.61 -3.52 6.62
CA LEU A 297 14.72 -2.95 7.96
C LEU A 297 14.14 -1.54 8.08
N THR A 298 13.49 -0.97 7.07
CA THR A 298 12.90 0.38 7.10
C THR A 298 11.92 0.65 8.25
N TRP A 299 11.93 1.84 8.84
CA TRP A 299 10.87 2.23 9.78
C TRP A 299 9.61 2.59 9.02
N CYS A 300 8.45 2.14 9.51
CA CYS A 300 7.16 2.42 8.89
C CYS A 300 6.86 3.93 8.91
N CYS A 301 6.21 4.46 7.88
CA CYS A 301 5.71 5.83 7.86
C CYS A 301 4.65 6.11 8.96
N GLY A 302 3.99 5.06 9.48
CA GLY A 302 2.97 5.14 10.52
C GLY A 302 1.52 5.01 10.01
N GLY A 303 1.27 5.02 8.70
CA GLY A 303 -0.10 5.08 8.14
C GLY A 303 -0.59 3.84 7.40
N GLY A 304 0.21 2.77 7.32
CA GLY A 304 -0.20 1.50 6.69
C GLY A 304 -1.34 0.80 7.43
N GLY A 305 -1.93 -0.24 6.85
CA GLY A 305 -2.98 -1.02 7.52
C GLY A 305 -4.24 -0.20 7.86
N GLY A 306 -4.56 0.83 7.08
CA GLY A 306 -5.70 1.71 7.34
C GLY A 306 -5.52 2.71 8.50
N VAL A 307 -4.33 2.74 9.15
CA VAL A 307 -4.08 3.59 10.33
C VAL A 307 -4.18 5.08 10.01
N VAL A 308 -3.78 5.53 8.82
CA VAL A 308 -3.94 6.95 8.42
C VAL A 308 -5.40 7.39 8.35
N SER A 309 -6.31 6.48 8.05
CA SER A 309 -7.75 6.76 7.97
C SER A 309 -8.39 6.90 9.35
N ASN A 310 -7.63 6.63 10.41
CA ASN A 310 -8.14 6.62 11.77
C ASN A 310 -7.52 7.78 12.57
N THR A 311 -8.27 8.86 12.71
CA THR A 311 -7.81 10.08 13.39
C THR A 311 -7.45 9.84 14.86
N ARG A 312 -8.06 8.86 15.52
CA ARG A 312 -7.71 8.50 16.91
C ARG A 312 -6.30 7.92 17.04
N ALA A 313 -5.70 7.47 15.92
CA ALA A 313 -4.33 6.99 15.85
C ALA A 313 -3.30 8.10 15.56
N ASP A 314 -3.73 9.35 15.38
CA ASP A 314 -2.82 10.47 15.10
C ASP A 314 -1.69 10.63 16.13
N PRO A 315 -1.92 10.55 17.45
CA PRO A 315 -0.84 10.68 18.43
C PRO A 315 0.29 9.65 18.25
N ILE A 316 -0.04 8.38 17.94
CA ILE A 316 0.97 7.34 17.70
C ILE A 316 1.61 7.48 16.32
N ARG A 317 0.86 7.91 15.31
CA ARG A 317 1.37 8.27 13.97
C ARG A 317 2.40 9.38 14.03
N TYR A 318 2.14 10.47 14.76
CA TYR A 318 3.08 11.57 14.90
C TYR A 318 4.35 11.14 15.65
N LYS A 319 4.25 10.28 16.67
CA LYS A 319 5.43 9.64 17.29
C LYS A 319 6.25 8.83 16.27
N ALA A 320 5.59 8.06 15.40
CA ALA A 320 6.29 7.31 14.34
C ALA A 320 6.95 8.24 13.30
N PHE A 321 6.27 9.33 12.96
CA PHE A 321 6.79 10.35 12.05
C PHE A 321 8.04 11.05 12.60
N GLU A 322 8.06 11.44 13.88
CA GLU A 322 9.23 12.05 14.52
C GLU A 322 10.50 11.20 14.38
N LEU A 323 10.34 9.89 14.45
CA LEU A 323 11.44 8.95 14.24
C LEU A 323 11.92 8.98 12.79
N LYS A 324 10.99 8.94 11.82
CA LYS A 324 11.33 9.02 10.40
C LYS A 324 11.99 10.36 10.06
N LYS A 325 11.48 11.47 10.59
CA LYS A 325 12.06 12.81 10.45
C LYS A 325 13.53 12.81 10.88
N ARG A 326 13.85 12.26 12.05
CA ARG A 326 15.24 12.17 12.53
C ARG A 326 16.15 11.38 11.59
N GLU A 327 15.68 10.25 11.05
CA GLU A 327 16.47 9.47 10.09
C GLU A 327 16.75 10.25 8.80
N VAL A 328 15.74 10.98 8.31
CA VAL A 328 15.84 11.74 7.07
C VAL A 328 16.76 12.96 7.23
N GLU A 329 16.69 13.64 8.38
CA GLU A 329 17.63 14.71 8.74
C GLU A 329 19.06 14.19 8.89
N ALA A 330 19.25 13.06 9.58
CA ALA A 330 20.57 12.45 9.78
C ALA A 330 21.22 11.99 8.47
N ALA A 331 20.42 11.55 7.49
CA ALA A 331 20.93 11.20 6.17
C ALA A 331 21.48 12.40 5.38
N GLY A 332 21.05 13.62 5.71
CA GLY A 332 21.59 14.86 5.15
C GLY A 332 21.50 14.97 3.62
N ALA A 333 20.56 14.28 2.97
CA ALA A 333 20.38 14.34 1.52
C ALA A 333 19.65 15.62 1.08
N ASP A 334 19.84 16.06 -0.16
CA ASP A 334 19.11 17.21 -0.72
C ASP A 334 17.62 16.89 -0.90
N ARG A 335 17.33 15.66 -1.34
CA ARG A 335 15.96 15.19 -1.66
C ARG A 335 15.51 14.09 -0.71
N PHE A 336 14.19 13.97 -0.52
CA PHE A 336 13.57 12.87 0.22
C PHE A 336 12.46 12.25 -0.61
N VAL A 337 12.67 11.01 -1.04
CA VAL A 337 11.87 10.35 -2.06
C VAL A 337 11.15 9.13 -1.48
N THR A 338 9.93 8.84 -1.96
CA THR A 338 9.19 7.60 -1.69
C THR A 338 8.52 7.09 -2.96
N ALA A 339 8.21 5.80 -3.01
CA ALA A 339 7.50 5.15 -4.12
C ALA A 339 6.14 4.58 -3.66
N CYS A 340 5.47 5.28 -2.73
CA CYS A 340 4.16 4.87 -2.23
C CYS A 340 3.34 6.11 -1.84
N GLY A 341 2.22 6.34 -2.52
CA GLY A 341 1.28 7.44 -2.28
C GLY A 341 0.73 7.44 -0.86
N GLN A 342 0.40 6.27 -0.30
CA GLN A 342 -0.01 6.17 1.12
C GLN A 342 1.09 6.62 2.09
N CYS A 343 2.35 6.28 1.78
CA CYS A 343 3.48 6.75 2.56
C CYS A 343 3.65 8.26 2.42
N ARG A 344 3.55 8.80 1.21
CA ARG A 344 3.59 10.24 0.93
C ARG A 344 2.53 10.99 1.74
N ILE A 345 1.25 10.63 1.61
CA ILE A 345 0.13 11.22 2.39
C ILE A 345 0.45 11.20 3.89
N THR A 346 0.92 10.07 4.40
CA THR A 346 1.23 9.92 5.83
C THR A 346 2.37 10.84 6.27
N LEU A 347 3.43 10.93 5.47
CA LEU A 347 4.60 11.75 5.73
C LEU A 347 4.25 13.24 5.61
N ASP A 348 3.45 13.63 4.63
CA ASP A 348 2.97 15.01 4.43
C ASP A 348 2.13 15.48 5.63
N LEU A 349 1.23 14.62 6.14
CA LEU A 349 0.45 14.93 7.35
C LEU A 349 1.36 15.13 8.58
N GLY A 350 2.37 14.29 8.75
CA GLY A 350 3.36 14.44 9.83
C GLY A 350 4.22 15.69 9.67
N ALA A 351 4.63 16.00 8.43
CA ALA A 351 5.41 17.20 8.11
C ALA A 351 4.61 18.47 8.45
N LYS A 352 3.33 18.51 8.03
CA LYS A 352 2.41 19.59 8.37
C LYS A 352 2.22 19.75 9.88
N HIS A 353 2.02 18.65 10.61
CA HIS A 353 1.84 18.68 12.07
C HIS A 353 3.07 19.25 12.80
N THR A 354 4.26 18.87 12.36
CA THR A 354 5.54 19.23 13.00
C THR A 354 6.18 20.48 12.40
N LYS A 355 5.50 21.15 11.44
CA LYS A 355 6.01 22.28 10.66
C LYS A 355 7.38 21.98 10.02
N TRP A 356 7.54 20.76 9.53
CA TRP A 356 8.73 20.35 8.79
C TRP A 356 8.57 20.77 7.32
N ASP A 357 9.55 21.49 6.82
CA ASP A 357 9.57 22.17 5.52
C ASP A 357 10.13 21.30 4.38
N ARG A 358 10.67 20.13 4.71
CA ARG A 358 11.22 19.22 3.72
C ARG A 358 10.12 18.64 2.82
N LYS A 359 10.29 18.80 1.50
CA LYS A 359 9.40 18.24 0.50
C LYS A 359 9.55 16.72 0.44
N ILE A 360 8.43 16.00 0.51
CA ILE A 360 8.36 14.57 0.22
C ILE A 360 8.07 14.40 -1.27
N GLU A 361 9.00 13.77 -1.98
CA GLU A 361 8.95 13.61 -3.43
C GLU A 361 8.53 12.20 -3.83
N ASN A 362 7.91 12.10 -4.99
CA ASN A 362 7.34 10.88 -5.54
C ASN A 362 8.24 10.37 -6.68
N LEU A 363 8.64 9.10 -6.63
CA LEU A 363 9.62 8.56 -7.60
C LEU A 363 9.08 8.56 -9.04
N LEU A 364 7.82 8.21 -9.25
CA LEU A 364 7.17 8.30 -10.56
C LEU A 364 7.18 9.72 -11.12
N GLU A 365 6.78 10.70 -10.32
CA GLU A 365 6.78 12.12 -10.73
C GLU A 365 8.20 12.60 -11.07
N LEU A 366 9.22 12.17 -10.30
CA LEU A 366 10.62 12.52 -10.59
C LEU A 366 11.09 11.95 -11.93
N VAL A 367 10.70 10.72 -12.28
CA VAL A 367 11.03 10.15 -13.59
C VAL A 367 10.35 10.96 -14.69
N ALA A 368 9.06 11.25 -14.56
CA ALA A 368 8.30 11.97 -15.58
C ALA A 368 8.79 13.42 -15.81
N ASP A 369 9.23 14.09 -14.74
CA ASP A 369 9.78 15.46 -14.79
C ASP A 369 11.14 15.51 -15.49
N ASN A 370 11.89 14.40 -15.51
CA ASN A 370 13.24 14.32 -16.06
C ASN A 370 13.32 13.50 -17.36
N LEU A 371 12.20 13.20 -18.02
CA LEU A 371 12.24 12.53 -19.33
C LEU A 371 13.05 13.35 -20.35
N VAL A 372 13.86 12.66 -21.15
CA VAL A 372 14.48 13.24 -22.35
C VAL A 372 13.40 13.41 -23.41
N ASP A 373 13.42 14.54 -24.10
CA ASP A 373 12.42 14.93 -25.11
C ASP A 373 12.37 13.99 -26.33
#